data_AF-A0A6P7HCN0-F1
#
_entry.id   AF-A0A6P7HCN0-F1
#
_cell.length_a   1.000
_cell.length_b   1.000
_cell.length_c   1.000
_cell.angle_alpha   90.00
_cell.angle_beta   90.00
_cell.angle_gamma   90.00
#
_symmetry.space_group_name_H-M   'P 1'
#
loop_
_entity.id
_entity.type
_entity.pdbx_description
1 polymer ?
#
loop_
_entity_poly.entity_id
_entity_poly.type
_entity_poly.pdbx_seq_one_letter_code
_entity_poly.pdbx_strand_id
1 'polypeptide(L)'
;MPLPFNPNHLKTEELAYELTIRGSTVPENVAERRKSLRGLLTEEKKTAPEYKLTPAFTQDVKDAKKTYQELKTLVEGFTGTSATPSYRTISDRFHHLSGRARRMAASDEKEEEIK
;
A
#
# COMPACT_ATOMS: atom_id res chain seq x y z
N MET A 1 -10.30 -15.65 1.86
CA MET A 1 -8.91 -15.18 1.70
C MET A 1 -8.60 -14.04 2.68
N PRO A 2 -7.39 -13.99 3.24
CA PRO A 2 -6.92 -12.85 4.05
C PRO A 2 -6.88 -11.57 3.20
N LEU A 3 -6.90 -10.41 3.86
CA LEU A 3 -6.66 -9.13 3.19
C LEU A 3 -5.23 -9.11 2.62
N PRO A 4 -4.96 -8.35 1.54
CA PRO A 4 -3.60 -8.25 0.99
C PRO A 4 -2.59 -7.66 1.99
N PHE A 5 -3.08 -6.88 2.96
CA PHE A 5 -2.35 -6.36 4.11
C PHE A 5 -3.34 -5.86 5.18
N ASN A 6 -2.91 -5.66 6.42
CA ASN A 6 -3.73 -5.06 7.47
C ASN A 6 -3.58 -3.52 7.50
N PRO A 7 -4.68 -2.73 7.33
CA PRO A 7 -4.63 -1.27 7.44
C PRO A 7 -4.08 -0.74 8.78
N ASN A 8 -4.15 -1.52 9.86
CA ASN A 8 -3.60 -1.10 11.15
C ASN A 8 -2.07 -1.06 11.16
N HIS A 9 -1.41 -1.81 10.26
CA HIS A 9 0.05 -1.88 10.15
C HIS A 9 0.63 -0.80 9.23
N LEU A 10 -0.22 -0.12 8.45
CA LEU A 10 0.20 0.96 7.57
C LEU A 10 0.36 2.28 8.32
N LYS A 11 1.32 3.08 7.85
CA LYS A 11 1.52 4.47 8.27
C LYS A 11 0.47 5.39 7.64
N THR A 12 0.34 6.59 8.20
CA THR A 12 -0.60 7.63 7.76
C THR A 12 -0.48 7.99 6.27
N GLU A 13 0.75 8.08 5.75
CA GLU A 13 1.02 8.35 4.33
C GLU A 13 0.61 7.17 3.43
N GLU A 14 0.89 5.94 3.87
CA GLU A 14 0.53 4.71 3.16
C GLU A 14 -0.99 4.52 3.09
N LEU A 15 -1.69 4.84 4.19
CA LEU A 15 -3.16 4.86 4.23
C LEU A 15 -3.75 5.89 3.27
N ALA A 16 -3.17 7.10 3.22
CA ALA A 16 -3.62 8.15 2.31
C ALA A 16 -3.45 7.70 0.85
N TYR A 17 -2.28 7.16 0.52
CA TYR A 17 -2.00 6.64 -0.81
C TYR A 17 -3.02 5.57 -1.24
N GLU A 18 -3.26 4.55 -0.42
CA GLU A 18 -4.19 3.46 -0.76
C GLU A 18 -5.65 3.95 -0.93
N LEU A 19 -6.07 4.99 -0.20
CA LEU A 19 -7.39 5.61 -0.40
C LEU A 19 -7.44 6.42 -1.71
N THR A 20 -6.41 7.21 -1.98
CA THR A 20 -6.32 8.05 -3.19
C THR A 20 -6.36 7.21 -4.46
N ILE A 21 -5.56 6.14 -4.53
CA ILE A 21 -5.55 5.27 -5.72
C ILE A 21 -6.87 4.51 -5.93
N ARG A 22 -7.73 4.42 -4.90
CA ARG A 22 -9.09 3.84 -5.03
C ARG A 22 -10.14 4.90 -5.31
N GLY A 23 -9.73 6.15 -5.53
CA GLY A 23 -10.64 7.27 -5.74
C GLY A 23 -11.47 7.65 -4.53
N SER A 24 -11.09 7.21 -3.33
CA SER A 24 -11.72 7.60 -2.08
C SER A 24 -11.17 8.94 -1.60
N THR A 25 -12.00 9.71 -0.89
CA THR A 25 -11.49 10.83 -0.09
C THR A 25 -10.55 10.31 0.99
N VAL A 26 -9.60 11.15 1.40
CA VAL A 26 -8.66 10.86 2.48
C VAL A 26 -9.11 11.62 3.74
N PRO A 27 -9.74 10.95 4.73
CA PRO A 27 -10.12 11.59 5.98
C PRO A 27 -8.90 12.20 6.69
N GLU A 28 -9.10 13.25 7.49
CA GLU A 28 -8.00 13.81 8.30
C GLU A 28 -7.56 12.85 9.40
N ASN A 29 -8.52 12.12 10.00
CA ASN A 29 -8.27 11.20 11.09
C ASN A 29 -7.75 9.84 10.61
N VAL A 30 -6.63 9.37 11.20
CA VAL A 30 -6.01 8.06 10.90
C VAL A 30 -6.95 6.89 11.17
N ALA A 31 -7.77 6.94 12.23
CA ALA A 31 -8.73 5.89 12.55
C ALA A 31 -9.81 5.78 11.45
N GLU A 32 -10.26 6.91 10.92
CA GLU A 32 -11.22 6.95 9.81
C GLU A 32 -10.60 6.48 8.50
N ARG A 33 -9.33 6.81 8.24
CA ARG A 33 -8.59 6.26 7.10
C ARG A 33 -8.53 4.73 7.15
N ARG A 34 -8.20 4.17 8.32
CA ARG A 34 -8.16 2.71 8.54
C ARG A 34 -9.52 2.06 8.34
N LYS A 35 -10.57 2.68 8.88
CA LYS A 35 -11.95 2.21 8.73
C LYS A 35 -12.36 2.19 7.24
N SER A 36 -12.11 3.28 6.54
CA SER A 36 -12.45 3.45 5.12
C SER A 36 -11.70 2.43 4.26
N LEU A 37 -10.38 2.31 4.45
CA LEU A 37 -9.55 1.36 3.69
C LEU A 37 -9.97 -0.08 3.96
N ARG A 38 -10.30 -0.44 5.21
CA ARG A 38 -10.80 -1.79 5.54
C ARG A 38 -12.11 -2.09 4.81
N GLY A 39 -13.01 -1.12 4.70
CA GLY A 39 -14.25 -1.26 3.91
C GLY A 39 -13.94 -1.56 2.45
N LEU A 40 -13.08 -0.74 1.82
CA LEU A 40 -12.68 -0.92 0.42
C LEU A 40 -12.04 -2.29 0.17
N LEU A 41 -11.05 -2.68 0.98
CA LEU A 41 -10.38 -3.98 0.84
C LEU A 41 -11.33 -5.18 1.07
N THR A 42 -12.45 -4.97 1.77
CA THR A 42 -13.46 -6.02 1.97
C THR A 42 -14.35 -6.18 0.74
N GLU A 43 -14.72 -5.07 0.09
CA GLU A 43 -15.47 -5.10 -1.17
C GLU A 43 -14.62 -5.64 -2.33
N GLU A 44 -13.32 -5.33 -2.35
CA GLU A 44 -12.36 -5.87 -3.32
C GLU A 44 -12.21 -7.41 -3.28
N LYS A 45 -12.73 -8.07 -2.24
CA LYS A 45 -12.82 -9.54 -2.21
C LYS A 45 -13.89 -10.09 -3.15
N LYS A 46 -14.87 -9.27 -3.50
CA LYS A 46 -16.02 -9.65 -4.33
C LYS A 46 -15.84 -9.17 -5.77
N THR A 47 -15.17 -8.04 -5.96
CA THR A 47 -14.96 -7.39 -7.26
C THR A 47 -13.49 -7.05 -7.45
N ALA A 48 -12.98 -7.16 -8.67
CA ALA A 48 -11.61 -6.73 -8.96
C ALA A 48 -11.45 -5.23 -8.61
N PRO A 49 -10.34 -4.83 -7.97
CA PRO A 49 -10.09 -3.44 -7.64
C PRO A 49 -9.85 -2.60 -8.89
N GLU A 50 -10.54 -1.47 -8.98
CA GLU A 50 -10.24 -0.43 -9.96
C GLU A 50 -9.36 0.64 -9.33
N TYR A 51 -8.12 0.73 -9.81
CA TYR A 51 -7.18 1.74 -9.36
C TYR A 51 -7.16 2.94 -10.30
N LYS A 52 -7.28 4.14 -9.73
CA LYS A 52 -6.97 5.39 -10.41
C LYS A 52 -5.47 5.56 -10.50
N LEU A 53 -4.97 5.76 -11.72
CA LEU A 53 -3.59 6.16 -11.96
C LEU A 53 -3.35 7.52 -11.28
N THR A 54 -2.36 7.57 -10.40
CA THR A 54 -1.91 8.80 -9.77
C THR A 54 -1.03 9.56 -10.78
N PRO A 55 -1.33 10.83 -11.09
CA PRO A 55 -0.61 11.60 -12.12
C PRO A 55 0.84 11.98 -11.73
N ALA A 56 1.38 11.47 -10.62
CA ALA A 56 2.67 11.87 -10.07
C ALA A 56 3.60 10.66 -9.86
N PHE A 57 3.91 9.93 -10.94
CA PHE A 57 4.82 8.77 -10.92
C PHE A 57 6.14 9.05 -10.17
N THR A 58 6.76 10.21 -10.40
CA THR A 58 8.00 10.61 -9.72
C THR A 58 7.85 10.71 -8.19
N GLN A 59 6.71 11.24 -7.73
CA GLN A 59 6.42 11.32 -6.30
C GLN A 59 6.13 9.92 -5.73
N ASP A 60 5.45 9.07 -6.49
CA ASP A 60 5.19 7.69 -6.09
C ASP A 60 6.47 6.87 -5.93
N VAL A 61 7.43 7.00 -6.85
CA VAL A 61 8.75 6.37 -6.75
C VAL A 61 9.50 6.88 -5.53
N LYS A 62 9.48 8.19 -5.27
CA LYS A 62 10.15 8.79 -4.12
C LYS A 62 9.60 8.25 -2.80
N ASP A 63 8.27 8.18 -2.66
CA ASP A 63 7.62 7.68 -1.46
C ASP A 63 7.79 6.17 -1.30
N ALA A 64 7.72 5.40 -2.39
CA ALA A 64 8.01 3.96 -2.37
C ALA A 64 9.45 3.70 -1.92
N LYS A 65 10.43 4.48 -2.41
CA LYS A 65 11.83 4.37 -2.01
C LYS A 65 12.02 4.72 -0.54
N LYS A 66 11.33 5.74 -0.02
CA LYS A 66 11.33 6.09 1.42
C LYS A 66 10.82 4.91 2.25
N THR A 67 9.65 4.36 1.92
CA THR A 67 9.10 3.17 2.60
C THR A 67 10.06 1.98 2.54
N TYR A 68 10.69 1.74 1.39
CA TYR A 68 11.68 0.67 1.24
C TYR A 68 12.85 0.81 2.21
N GLN A 69 13.45 2.01 2.29
CA GLN A 69 14.60 2.23 3.20
C GLN A 69 14.19 2.03 4.66
N GLU A 70 13.01 2.51 5.07
CA GLU A 70 12.50 2.28 6.42
C GLU A 70 12.32 0.79 6.73
N LEU A 71 11.71 0.04 5.80
CA LEU A 71 11.48 -1.39 5.98
C LEU A 71 12.79 -2.19 5.98
N LYS A 72 13.75 -1.79 5.14
CA LYS A 72 15.09 -2.36 5.12
C LYS A 72 15.76 -2.24 6.49
N THR A 73 15.78 -1.04 7.08
CA THR A 73 16.35 -0.83 8.42
C THR A 73 15.63 -1.65 9.49
N LEU A 74 14.29 -1.76 9.42
CA LEU A 74 13.53 -2.60 10.36
C LEU A 74 13.88 -4.08 10.26
N VAL A 75 14.11 -4.59 9.05
CA VAL A 75 14.51 -5.99 8.82
C VAL A 75 15.94 -6.24 9.27
N GLU A 76 16.88 -5.33 8.97
CA GLU A 76 18.28 -5.45 9.39
C GLU A 76 18.41 -5.49 10.92
N GLY A 77 17.56 -4.74 11.63
CA GLY A 77 17.49 -4.75 13.10
C GLY A 77 16.55 -5.80 13.70
N PHE A 78 15.93 -6.67 12.89
CA PHE A 78 14.93 -7.61 13.39
C PHE A 78 15.58 -8.86 14.00
N THR A 79 15.31 -9.11 15.28
CA THR A 79 15.81 -10.27 16.02
C THR A 79 14.71 -11.25 16.47
N GLY A 80 13.47 -11.03 16.02
CA GLY A 80 12.32 -11.84 16.37
C GLY A 80 12.10 -13.06 15.47
N THR A 81 10.93 -13.68 15.58
CA THR A 81 10.49 -14.78 14.73
C THR A 81 9.21 -14.39 13.98
N SER A 82 8.70 -15.28 13.12
CA SER A 82 7.41 -15.07 12.44
C SER A 82 6.21 -14.92 13.40
N ALA A 83 6.37 -15.34 14.66
CA ALA A 83 5.36 -15.16 15.71
C ALA A 83 5.40 -13.76 16.34
N THR A 84 6.49 -13.01 16.17
CA THR A 84 6.64 -11.67 16.75
C THR A 84 5.67 -10.69 16.07
N PRO A 85 4.91 -9.86 16.83
CA PRO A 85 3.96 -8.91 16.23
C PRO A 85 4.59 -7.97 15.19
N SER A 86 5.84 -7.53 15.43
CA SER A 86 6.57 -6.68 14.48
C SER A 86 6.87 -7.36 13.15
N TYR A 87 7.04 -8.69 13.12
CA TYR A 87 7.18 -9.44 11.87
C TYR A 87 5.95 -9.26 10.98
N ARG A 88 4.74 -9.41 11.56
CA ARG A 88 3.48 -9.24 10.81
C ARG A 88 3.33 -7.82 10.28
N THR A 89 3.67 -6.82 11.10
CA THR A 89 3.66 -5.42 10.67
C THR A 89 4.62 -5.17 9.51
N ILE A 90 5.86 -5.65 9.60
CA ILE A 90 6.87 -5.51 8.55
C ILE A 90 6.39 -6.22 7.26
N SER A 91 5.91 -7.46 7.38
CA SER A 91 5.38 -8.25 6.27
C SER A 91 4.22 -7.55 5.55
N ASP A 92 3.24 -7.02 6.28
CA ASP A 92 2.10 -6.33 5.68
C ASP A 92 2.52 -5.04 4.96
N ARG A 93 3.47 -4.30 5.53
CA ARG A 93 4.01 -3.10 4.86
C ARG A 93 4.82 -3.45 3.60
N PHE A 94 5.53 -4.58 3.57
CA PHE A 94 6.17 -5.08 2.35
C PHE A 94 5.16 -5.50 1.29
N HIS A 95 4.07 -6.17 1.66
CA HIS A 95 2.99 -6.51 0.71
C HIS A 95 2.38 -5.25 0.10
N HIS A 96 2.12 -4.22 0.92
CA HIS A 96 1.69 -2.91 0.44
C HIS A 96 2.69 -2.30 -0.55
N LEU A 97 3.98 -2.23 -0.19
CA LEU A 97 5.02 -1.68 -1.06
C LEU A 97 5.15 -2.45 -2.37
N SER A 98 5.07 -3.79 -2.33
CA SER A 98 5.09 -4.63 -3.53
C SER A 98 3.89 -4.37 -4.43
N GLY A 99 2.69 -4.25 -3.86
CA GLY A 99 1.48 -3.88 -4.59
C GLY A 99 1.60 -2.50 -5.26
N ARG A 100 2.16 -1.52 -4.56
CA ARG A 100 2.47 -0.20 -5.11
C ARG A 100 3.45 -0.28 -6.29
N ALA A 101 4.53 -1.04 -6.16
CA ALA A 101 5.51 -1.20 -7.23
C ALA A 101 4.94 -1.88 -8.48
N ARG A 102 4.13 -2.93 -8.30
CA ARG A 102 3.46 -3.62 -9.42
C ARG A 102 2.53 -2.70 -10.19
N ARG A 103 1.77 -1.84 -9.49
CA ARG A 103 0.89 -0.86 -10.13
C ARG A 103 1.68 0.17 -10.93
N MET A 104 2.81 0.65 -10.40
CA MET A 104 3.68 1.57 -11.14
C MET A 104 4.21 0.93 -12.42
N ALA A 105 4.66 -0.32 -12.38
CA ALA A 105 5.14 -1.03 -13.56
C ALA A 105 4.04 -1.27 -14.61
N ALA A 106 2.81 -1.60 -14.17
CA ALA A 106 1.68 -1.80 -15.08
C ALA A 106 1.13 -0.51 -15.72
N SER A 107 1.46 0.67 -15.15
CA SER A 107 1.12 1.96 -15.76
C SER A 107 1.89 2.19 -17.06
N ASP A 108 3.15 1.75 -17.11
CA ASP A 108 4.03 1.96 -18.27
C ASP A 108 3.60 1.09 -19.47
N GLU A 109 3.16 -0.15 -19.22
CA GLU A 109 2.72 -1.09 -20.28
C GLU A 109 1.45 -0.61 -21.02
N LYS A 110 0.52 0.06 -20.32
CA LYS A 110 -0.71 0.57 -20.93
C LYS A 110 -0.51 1.82 -21.80
N GLU A 111 0.59 2.55 -21.61
CA GLU A 111 0.92 3.69 -22.48
C GLU A 111 1.53 3.24 -23.82
N GLU A 112 2.14 2.05 -23.88
CA GLU A 112 2.71 1.51 -25.13
C GLU A 112 1.66 0.91 -26.07
N GLU A 113 0.54 0.37 -25.56
CA GLU A 113 -0.56 -0.16 -26.39
C GLU A 113 -1.41 0.93 -27.08
N ILE A 114 -1.20 2.21 -26.75
CA ILE A 114 -1.96 3.35 -27.29
C ILE A 114 -1.15 4.14 -28.35
N LYS A 115 0.05 3.68 -28.71
CA LYS A 115 0.86 4.27 -29.81
C LYS A 115 0.83 3.40 -31.07
#